data_AF-A0A7W8D110-F1
#
_entry.id   AF-A0A7W8D110-F1
#
_cell.length_a   1.000
_cell.length_b   1.000
_cell.length_c   1.000
_cell.angle_alpha   90.00
_cell.angle_beta   90.00
_cell.angle_gamma   90.00
#
_symmetry.space_group_name_H-M   'P 1'
#
loop_
_entity.id
_entity.type
_entity.pdbx_description
1 polymer ?
#
loop_
_entity_poly.entity_id
_entity_poly.type
_entity_poly.pdbx_seq_one_letter_code
_entity_poly.pdbx_strand_id
1 'polypeptide(L)'
;MWKYRCKSHLITLLISFAGGVLLMALALHANLDSYRELVNMVINTYEQSGVNQLTSAQSAAMSKYLMAHPEIFYIVSGLSISGFFNLILLAQWLMSQYNVHPLVILFLVFLVPDLMFMIGAILVIPMIIVCIYGMVTLRTSVQSDFRKASLTAENEILKVYRLHHEFREDVKPIVDEVRHTERRVTAIYALGVVAVIVVTVMISNFWVLLIAFLFFMFAFNYLLHYRANAVIPMAALLYEQCDPEACASAVFLYSKRGRRLKLRQQTLLAQSLIYLDDAELAQDVLITYPRKDQASMLQYWSLMAYVDYLLKDDDALQRCKEEAAKIQLRYGRTGVMIQSEELRSIQNKIDLMNGELNVCRKYYLEAYRKAKFPFQRVDASYYIGLISFVEEDYPLAKMYFEKVTELGNKMSFVKRAQKYLEKIQGMHIDTDMNYES
;
A
#
# COMPACT_ATOMS: atom_id res chain seq x y z
N MET A 1 7.05 -5.88 12.00
CA MET A 1 5.66 -5.46 11.69
C MET A 1 4.85 -5.03 12.90
N TRP A 2 4.88 -5.74 14.03
CA TRP A 2 4.06 -5.38 15.20
C TRP A 2 4.39 -3.99 15.76
N LYS A 3 5.68 -3.63 15.87
CA LYS A 3 6.15 -2.28 16.24
C LYS A 3 5.34 -1.17 15.51
N TYR A 4 5.24 -1.21 14.18
CA TYR A 4 4.59 -0.15 13.40
C TYR A 4 3.05 -0.16 13.39
N ARG A 5 2.41 -1.24 13.88
CA ARG A 5 0.94 -1.35 13.94
C ARG A 5 0.38 -1.25 15.36
N CYS A 6 1.21 -1.16 16.41
CA CYS A 6 0.78 -1.07 17.82
C CYS A 6 -0.32 -0.03 18.05
N LYS A 7 -0.21 1.16 17.44
CA LYS A 7 -1.25 2.20 17.57
C LYS A 7 -2.58 1.80 16.94
N SER A 8 -2.54 1.24 15.72
CA SER A 8 -3.76 0.81 15.03
C SER A 8 -4.39 -0.37 15.78
N HIS A 9 -3.56 -1.32 16.22
CA HIS A 9 -4.00 -2.50 16.98
C HIS A 9 -4.67 -2.09 18.29
N LEU A 10 -4.04 -1.19 19.06
CA LEU A 10 -4.60 -0.66 20.31
C LEU A 10 -5.94 0.06 20.07
N ILE A 11 -6.01 0.94 19.07
CA ILE A 11 -7.24 1.66 18.74
C ILE A 11 -8.35 0.68 18.35
N THR A 12 -8.04 -0.34 17.54
CA THR A 12 -9.02 -1.36 17.16
C THR A 12 -9.55 -2.09 18.39
N LEU A 13 -8.67 -2.52 19.32
CA LEU A 13 -9.08 -3.23 20.54
C LEU A 13 -9.94 -2.37 21.47
N LEU A 14 -9.62 -1.08 21.60
CA LEU A 14 -10.39 -0.15 22.44
C LEU A 14 -11.74 0.21 21.84
N ILE A 15 -11.79 0.46 20.52
CA ILE A 15 -13.05 0.75 19.82
C ILE A 15 -13.96 -0.48 19.82
N SER A 16 -13.43 -1.67 19.58
CA SER A 16 -14.22 -2.91 19.61
C SER A 16 -14.72 -3.24 21.02
N PHE A 17 -13.90 -2.99 22.05
CA PHE A 17 -14.33 -3.11 23.44
C PHE A 17 -15.47 -2.14 23.78
N ALA A 18 -15.32 -0.85 23.45
CA ALA A 18 -16.35 0.16 23.66
C ALA A 18 -17.63 -0.15 22.86
N GLY A 19 -17.48 -0.63 21.63
CA GLY A 19 -18.59 -1.09 20.80
C GLY A 19 -19.34 -2.27 21.43
N GLY A 20 -18.63 -3.23 22.01
CA GLY A 20 -19.26 -4.36 22.71
C GLY A 20 -20.00 -3.95 23.98
N VAL A 21 -19.40 -3.07 24.79
CA VAL A 21 -20.07 -2.47 25.95
C VAL A 21 -21.36 -1.76 25.52
N LEU A 22 -21.30 -0.95 24.46
CA LEU A 22 -22.45 -0.20 23.97
C LEU A 22 -23.54 -1.11 23.40
N LEU A 23 -23.18 -2.16 22.67
CA LEU A 23 -24.13 -3.16 22.16
C LEU A 23 -24.85 -3.88 23.31
N MET A 24 -24.11 -4.30 24.34
CA MET A 24 -24.71 -4.94 25.52
C MET A 24 -25.56 -3.96 26.33
N ALA A 25 -25.13 -2.69 26.47
CA ALA A 25 -25.94 -1.66 27.09
C ALA A 25 -27.27 -1.44 26.36
N LEU A 26 -27.25 -1.36 25.04
CA LEU A 26 -28.47 -1.24 24.23
C LEU A 26 -29.36 -2.48 24.35
N ALA A 27 -28.78 -3.68 24.31
CA ALA A 27 -29.53 -4.93 24.46
C ALA A 27 -30.24 -5.04 25.81
N LEU A 28 -29.54 -4.69 26.90
CA LEU A 28 -30.09 -4.72 28.25
C LEU A 28 -31.11 -3.60 28.52
N HIS A 29 -30.96 -2.44 27.87
CA HIS A 29 -31.92 -1.34 28.00
C HIS A 29 -33.18 -1.54 27.14
N ALA A 30 -33.07 -2.28 26.03
CA ALA A 30 -34.18 -2.51 25.11
C ALA A 30 -35.21 -3.53 25.63
N ASN A 31 -34.79 -4.52 26.45
CA ASN A 31 -35.71 -5.53 26.96
C ASN A 31 -35.23 -6.16 28.28
N LEU A 32 -36.00 -6.01 29.36
CA LEU A 32 -35.65 -6.53 30.69
C LEU A 32 -35.66 -8.07 30.74
N ASP A 33 -36.49 -8.70 29.92
CA ASP A 33 -36.57 -10.16 29.82
C ASP A 33 -35.30 -10.75 29.19
N SER A 34 -34.66 -10.02 28.26
CA SER A 34 -33.39 -10.42 27.66
C SER A 34 -32.24 -10.47 28.66
N TYR A 35 -32.27 -9.65 29.73
CA TYR A 35 -31.29 -9.75 30.81
C TYR A 35 -31.43 -11.04 31.62
N ARG A 36 -32.68 -11.41 31.95
CA ARG A 36 -32.97 -12.64 32.70
C ARG A 36 -32.61 -13.88 31.89
N GLU A 37 -32.89 -13.87 30.59
CA GLU A 37 -32.48 -14.92 29.66
C GLU A 37 -30.95 -15.06 29.56
N LEU A 38 -30.22 -13.95 29.50
CA LEU A 38 -28.74 -13.94 29.50
C LEU A 38 -28.17 -14.55 30.78
N VAL A 39 -28.70 -14.18 31.94
CA VAL A 39 -28.29 -14.76 33.24
C VAL A 39 -28.57 -16.27 33.27
N ASN A 40 -29.75 -16.69 32.81
CA ASN A 40 -30.10 -18.11 32.75
C ASN A 40 -29.22 -18.89 31.77
N MET A 41 -28.88 -18.29 30.63
CA MET A 41 -27.94 -18.89 29.65
C MET A 41 -26.57 -19.13 30.28
N VAL A 42 -26.02 -18.16 31.01
CA VAL A 42 -24.71 -18.30 31.68
C VAL A 42 -24.74 -19.42 32.71
N ILE A 43 -25.80 -19.49 33.52
CA ILE A 43 -25.95 -20.53 34.55
C ILE A 43 -26.06 -21.91 33.89
N ASN A 44 -26.90 -22.06 32.85
CA ASN A 44 -27.06 -23.32 32.12
C ASN A 44 -25.76 -23.78 31.46
N THR A 45 -24.97 -22.83 30.92
CA THR A 45 -23.66 -23.13 30.31
C THR A 45 -22.66 -23.58 31.37
N TYR A 46 -22.67 -22.95 32.55
CA TYR A 46 -21.82 -23.36 33.67
C TYR A 46 -22.19 -24.77 34.17
N GLU A 47 -23.48 -25.08 34.30
CA GLU A 47 -23.97 -26.41 34.69
C GLU A 47 -23.60 -27.50 33.68
N GLN A 48 -23.63 -27.19 32.38
CA GLN A 48 -23.22 -28.12 31.31
C GLN A 48 -21.71 -28.35 31.23
N SER A 49 -20.88 -27.42 31.69
CA SER A 49 -19.42 -27.51 31.60
C SER A 49 -18.79 -28.56 32.53
N GLY A 50 -19.58 -29.24 33.39
CA GLY A 50 -19.14 -30.41 34.16
C GLY A 50 -18.18 -30.13 35.31
N VAL A 51 -17.84 -28.85 35.57
CA VAL A 51 -16.82 -28.47 36.55
C VAL A 51 -17.34 -28.58 38.00
N ASN A 52 -18.66 -28.51 38.23
CA ASN A 52 -19.36 -28.92 39.46
C ASN A 52 -20.88 -28.92 39.18
N GLN A 53 -21.63 -29.97 39.55
CA GLN A 53 -23.10 -29.87 39.56
C GLN A 53 -23.50 -28.84 40.62
N LEU A 54 -23.94 -27.64 40.19
CA LEU A 54 -24.47 -26.65 41.14
C LEU A 54 -25.72 -27.22 41.78
N THR A 55 -25.79 -27.17 43.11
CA THR A 55 -27.06 -27.38 43.80
C THR A 55 -28.01 -26.22 43.49
N SER A 56 -29.33 -26.48 43.54
CA SER A 56 -30.37 -25.46 43.25
C SER A 56 -30.25 -24.19 44.10
N ALA A 57 -29.65 -24.28 45.29
CA ALA A 57 -29.35 -23.14 46.14
C ALA A 57 -28.19 -22.27 45.61
N GLN A 58 -27.18 -22.89 44.99
CA GLN A 58 -26.01 -22.19 44.43
C GLN A 58 -26.35 -21.49 43.12
N SER A 59 -27.18 -22.10 42.26
CA SER A 59 -27.65 -21.47 41.03
C SER A 59 -28.55 -20.27 41.32
N ALA A 60 -29.41 -20.36 42.35
CA ALA A 60 -30.19 -19.24 42.84
C ALA A 60 -29.33 -18.09 43.40
N ALA A 61 -28.27 -18.41 44.15
CA ALA A 61 -27.33 -17.42 44.67
C ALA A 61 -26.55 -16.72 43.55
N MET A 62 -26.08 -17.48 42.55
CA MET A 62 -25.36 -16.96 41.39
C MET A 62 -26.26 -16.10 40.50
N SER A 63 -27.52 -16.51 40.27
CA SER A 63 -28.53 -15.72 39.56
C SER A 63 -28.75 -14.37 40.26
N LYS A 64 -28.93 -14.39 41.58
CA LYS A 64 -29.12 -13.16 42.38
C LYS A 64 -27.90 -12.24 42.30
N TYR A 65 -26.70 -12.80 42.33
CA TYR A 65 -25.45 -12.02 42.22
C TYR A 65 -25.28 -11.40 40.83
N LEU A 66 -25.47 -12.18 39.76
CA LEU A 66 -25.37 -11.69 38.39
C LEU A 66 -26.40 -10.61 38.10
N MET A 67 -27.64 -10.80 38.57
CA MET A 67 -28.71 -9.78 38.45
C MET A 67 -28.34 -8.47 39.15
N ALA A 68 -27.67 -8.53 40.30
CA ALA A 68 -27.24 -7.36 41.06
C ALA A 68 -26.05 -6.62 40.41
N HIS A 69 -25.29 -7.26 39.51
CA HIS A 69 -24.09 -6.71 38.90
C HIS A 69 -24.12 -6.78 37.36
N PRO A 70 -24.95 -5.96 36.68
CA PRO A 70 -25.04 -5.92 35.22
C PRO A 70 -23.72 -5.52 34.53
N GLU A 71 -22.83 -4.85 35.27
CA GLU A 71 -21.49 -4.46 34.83
C GLU A 71 -20.66 -5.64 34.30
N ILE A 72 -20.85 -6.83 34.87
CA ILE A 72 -20.17 -8.06 34.46
C ILE A 72 -20.49 -8.37 32.99
N PHE A 73 -21.75 -8.23 32.57
CA PHE A 73 -22.17 -8.48 31.20
C PHE A 73 -21.60 -7.45 30.22
N TYR A 74 -21.51 -6.18 30.63
CA TYR A 74 -20.86 -5.15 29.82
C TYR A 74 -19.39 -5.46 29.58
N ILE A 75 -18.65 -5.82 30.62
CA ILE A 75 -17.21 -6.15 30.53
C ILE A 75 -17.01 -7.42 29.70
N VAL A 76 -17.79 -8.47 29.93
CA VAL A 76 -17.70 -9.73 29.19
C VAL A 76 -18.01 -9.52 27.71
N SER A 77 -19.02 -8.73 27.37
CA SER A 77 -19.35 -8.40 25.98
C SER A 77 -18.25 -7.57 25.30
N GLY A 78 -17.71 -6.57 26.01
CA GLY A 78 -16.57 -5.79 25.54
C GLY A 78 -15.34 -6.67 25.26
N LEU A 79 -15.00 -7.58 26.18
CA LEU A 79 -13.88 -8.52 26.01
C LEU A 79 -14.13 -9.53 24.89
N SER A 80 -15.37 -9.98 24.72
CA SER A 80 -15.81 -10.91 23.68
C SER A 80 -15.59 -10.34 22.28
N ILE A 81 -16.13 -9.14 22.03
CA ILE A 81 -16.00 -8.47 20.73
C ILE A 81 -14.56 -8.02 20.50
N SER A 82 -13.88 -7.50 21.53
CA SER A 82 -12.45 -7.17 21.43
C SER A 82 -11.59 -8.40 21.16
N GLY A 83 -11.91 -9.55 21.77
CA GLY A 83 -11.25 -10.82 21.59
C GLY A 83 -11.38 -11.37 20.17
N PHE A 84 -12.55 -11.24 19.56
CA PHE A 84 -12.75 -11.60 18.15
C PHE A 84 -11.84 -10.78 17.21
N PHE A 85 -11.81 -9.46 17.37
CA PHE A 85 -10.90 -8.62 16.58
C PHE A 85 -9.42 -8.90 16.90
N ASN A 86 -9.10 -9.21 18.15
CA ASN A 86 -7.75 -9.57 18.55
C ASN A 86 -7.29 -10.86 17.86
N LEU A 87 -8.16 -11.87 17.77
CA LEU A 87 -7.90 -13.12 17.08
C LEU A 87 -7.58 -12.87 15.59
N ILE A 88 -8.35 -12.02 14.91
CA ILE A 88 -8.09 -11.65 13.51
C ILE A 88 -6.72 -10.98 13.36
N LEU A 89 -6.37 -10.07 14.27
CA LEU A 89 -5.10 -9.35 14.22
C LEU A 89 -3.91 -10.28 14.51
N LEU A 90 -4.06 -11.20 15.46
CA LEU A 90 -3.08 -12.24 15.78
C LEU A 90 -2.91 -13.20 14.60
N ALA A 91 -4.01 -13.62 13.98
CA ALA A 91 -3.99 -14.43 12.76
C ALA A 91 -3.23 -13.73 11.63
N GLN A 92 -3.52 -12.44 11.38
CA GLN A 92 -2.78 -11.64 10.40
C GLN A 92 -1.29 -11.58 10.71
N TRP A 93 -0.92 -11.46 11.98
CA TRP A 93 0.46 -11.47 12.41
C TRP A 93 1.13 -12.84 12.18
N LEU A 94 0.46 -13.94 12.54
CA LEU A 94 0.93 -15.32 12.33
C LEU A 94 1.15 -15.61 10.84
N MET A 95 0.20 -15.26 9.97
CA MET A 95 0.33 -15.39 8.52
C MET A 95 1.55 -14.62 8.00
N SER A 96 1.76 -13.42 8.54
CA SER A 96 2.82 -12.54 8.08
C SER A 96 4.22 -13.01 8.52
N GLN A 97 4.36 -13.47 9.77
CA GLN A 97 5.64 -13.92 10.32
C GLN A 97 6.04 -15.32 9.86
N TYR A 98 5.13 -16.28 9.92
CA TYR A 98 5.44 -17.70 9.72
C TYR A 98 4.96 -18.26 8.38
N ASN A 99 4.44 -17.39 7.49
CA ASN A 99 3.93 -17.78 6.18
C ASN A 99 2.83 -18.86 6.24
N VAL A 100 2.06 -18.88 7.33
CA VAL A 100 0.92 -19.79 7.50
C VAL A 100 -0.15 -19.43 6.47
N HIS A 101 -0.62 -20.42 5.72
CA HIS A 101 -1.66 -20.20 4.72
C HIS A 101 -2.99 -19.78 5.40
N PRO A 102 -3.73 -18.78 4.87
CA PRO A 102 -4.98 -18.31 5.49
C PRO A 102 -6.01 -19.41 5.73
N LEU A 103 -6.04 -20.44 4.86
CA LEU A 103 -6.92 -21.60 5.03
C LEU A 103 -6.63 -22.41 6.29
N VAL A 104 -5.39 -22.46 6.77
CA VAL A 104 -5.05 -23.18 8.00
C VAL A 104 -5.66 -22.50 9.22
N ILE A 105 -5.60 -21.16 9.25
CA ILE A 105 -6.23 -20.37 10.32
C ILE A 105 -7.75 -20.49 10.22
N LEU A 106 -8.31 -20.38 9.02
CA LEU A 106 -9.74 -20.55 8.81
C LEU A 106 -10.20 -21.94 9.27
N PHE A 107 -9.44 -22.99 8.92
CA PHE A 107 -9.69 -24.36 9.36
C PHE A 107 -9.65 -24.49 10.89
N LEU A 108 -8.68 -23.86 11.57
CA LEU A 108 -8.60 -23.83 13.03
C LEU A 108 -9.80 -23.11 13.67
N VAL A 109 -10.26 -22.01 13.08
CA VAL A 109 -11.45 -21.28 13.54
C VAL A 109 -12.71 -22.12 13.38
N PHE A 110 -12.81 -22.94 12.33
CA PHE A 110 -13.96 -23.84 12.14
C PHE A 110 -13.88 -25.13 12.97
N LEU A 111 -12.68 -25.68 13.18
CA LEU A 111 -12.49 -26.94 13.90
C LEU A 111 -12.63 -26.75 15.42
N VAL A 112 -12.13 -25.63 15.96
CA VAL A 112 -12.14 -25.35 17.41
C VAL A 112 -12.54 -23.90 17.69
N PRO A 113 -13.78 -23.49 17.33
CA PRO A 113 -14.24 -22.10 17.43
C PRO A 113 -14.17 -21.54 18.85
N ASP A 114 -14.59 -22.33 19.85
CA ASP A 114 -14.65 -21.89 21.24
C ASP A 114 -13.25 -21.60 21.81
N LEU A 115 -12.28 -22.46 21.51
CA LEU A 115 -10.90 -22.29 21.96
C LEU A 115 -10.24 -21.09 21.28
N MET A 116 -10.47 -20.89 19.99
CA MET A 116 -9.96 -19.73 19.25
C MET A 116 -10.53 -18.42 19.80
N PHE A 117 -11.82 -18.42 20.13
CA PHE A 117 -12.47 -17.27 20.74
C PHE A 117 -11.92 -16.97 22.13
N MET A 118 -11.73 -17.98 22.99
CA MET A 118 -11.11 -17.82 24.31
C MET A 118 -9.69 -17.28 24.22
N ILE A 119 -8.87 -17.81 23.30
CA ILE A 119 -7.52 -17.30 23.05
C ILE A 119 -7.57 -15.81 22.67
N GLY A 120 -8.49 -15.44 21.77
CA GLY A 120 -8.70 -14.05 21.37
C GLY A 120 -8.98 -13.15 22.58
N ALA A 121 -9.95 -13.53 23.42
CA ALA A 121 -10.40 -12.78 24.58
C ALA A 121 -9.35 -12.68 25.70
N ILE A 122 -8.72 -13.79 26.07
CA ILE A 122 -7.68 -13.84 27.12
C ILE A 122 -6.48 -12.99 26.73
N LEU A 123 -6.09 -13.03 25.46
CA LEU A 123 -4.95 -12.26 24.97
C LEU A 123 -5.22 -10.76 24.84
N VAL A 124 -6.45 -10.25 24.96
CA VAL A 124 -6.73 -8.81 24.82
C VAL A 124 -5.87 -7.97 25.77
N ILE A 125 -5.83 -8.34 27.05
CA ILE A 125 -5.10 -7.58 28.09
C ILE A 125 -3.58 -7.61 27.84
N PRO A 126 -2.93 -8.79 27.67
CA PRO A 126 -1.52 -8.86 27.27
C PRO A 126 -1.21 -8.03 26.01
N MET A 127 -2.09 -8.08 25.02
CA MET A 127 -1.90 -7.36 23.74
C MET A 127 -1.97 -5.84 23.91
N ILE A 128 -2.86 -5.35 24.78
CA ILE A 128 -2.91 -3.91 25.14
C ILE A 128 -1.58 -3.49 25.77
N ILE A 129 -1.05 -4.26 26.71
CA ILE A 129 0.24 -3.98 27.37
C ILE A 129 1.37 -3.92 26.35
N VAL A 130 1.48 -4.94 25.48
CA VAL A 130 2.49 -4.99 24.41
C VAL A 130 2.35 -3.81 23.44
N CYS A 131 1.12 -3.42 23.08
CA CYS A 131 0.89 -2.29 22.19
C CYS A 131 1.27 -0.94 22.84
N ILE A 132 0.96 -0.75 24.13
CA ILE A 132 1.37 0.45 24.87
C ILE A 132 2.89 0.50 24.99
N TYR A 133 3.53 -0.60 25.38
CA TYR A 133 4.98 -0.70 25.46
C TYR A 133 5.65 -0.41 24.11
N GLY A 134 5.16 -1.01 23.03
CA GLY A 134 5.62 -0.77 21.66
C GLY A 134 5.45 0.69 21.22
N MET A 135 4.34 1.33 21.59
CA MET A 135 4.13 2.75 21.33
C MET A 135 5.09 3.65 22.10
N VAL A 136 5.33 3.38 23.38
CA VAL A 136 6.26 4.18 24.21
C VAL A 136 7.69 4.05 23.69
N THR A 137 8.15 2.83 23.39
CA THR A 137 9.49 2.60 22.81
C THR A 137 9.67 3.22 21.41
N LEU A 138 8.61 3.29 20.59
CA LEU A 138 8.68 3.97 19.28
C LEU A 138 8.69 5.49 19.41
N ARG A 139 8.00 6.02 20.42
CA ARG A 139 7.87 7.48 20.63
C ARG A 139 9.14 8.09 21.22
N THR A 140 9.92 7.30 21.96
CA THR A 140 11.24 7.71 22.49
C THR A 140 12.39 7.50 21.50
N SER A 141 12.22 6.66 20.47
CA SER A 141 13.14 6.64 19.32
C SER A 141 12.79 7.74 18.32
N VAL A 142 13.82 8.32 17.69
CA VAL A 142 13.96 9.18 16.49
C VAL A 142 12.71 9.53 15.64
N GLN A 143 11.65 8.73 15.64
CA GLN A 143 10.38 8.89 14.95
C GLN A 143 9.58 10.16 15.30
N SER A 144 9.66 10.67 16.54
CA SER A 144 8.94 11.91 16.90
C SER A 144 9.61 13.15 16.30
N ASP A 145 10.95 13.12 16.23
CA ASP A 145 11.76 14.15 15.58
C ASP A 145 11.66 14.04 14.05
N PHE A 146 11.71 12.81 13.49
CA PHE A 146 11.42 12.57 12.08
C PHE A 146 10.04 13.05 11.65
N ARG A 147 9.02 12.95 12.51
CA ARG A 147 7.64 13.32 12.15
C ARG A 147 7.41 14.83 12.22
N LYS A 148 8.16 15.55 13.06
CA LYS A 148 8.21 17.02 13.03
C LYS A 148 9.05 17.49 11.84
N ALA A 149 10.18 16.84 11.59
CA ALA A 149 11.02 17.09 10.41
C ALA A 149 10.27 16.81 9.10
N SER A 150 9.49 15.72 9.00
CA SER A 150 8.77 15.34 7.77
C SER A 150 7.63 16.29 7.42
N LEU A 151 6.95 16.88 8.41
CA LEU A 151 5.92 17.90 8.18
C LEU A 151 6.51 19.19 7.57
N THR A 152 7.76 19.49 7.90
CA THR A 152 8.51 20.61 7.30
C THR A 152 9.12 20.18 5.96
N ALA A 153 9.71 18.98 5.89
CA ALA A 153 10.39 18.42 4.73
C ALA A 153 9.45 18.18 3.55
N GLU A 154 8.22 17.71 3.75
CA GLU A 154 7.31 17.51 2.61
C GLU A 154 6.90 18.84 1.96
N ASN A 155 6.66 19.89 2.76
CA ASN A 155 6.41 21.22 2.20
C ASN A 155 7.66 21.82 1.56
N GLU A 156 8.84 21.48 2.06
CA GLU A 156 10.12 21.83 1.48
C GLU A 156 10.35 21.14 0.13
N ILE A 157 10.01 19.85 -0.01
CA ILE A 157 10.01 19.13 -1.29
C ILE A 157 9.14 19.86 -2.32
N LEU A 158 7.94 20.31 -1.95
CA LEU A 158 7.10 21.11 -2.86
C LEU A 158 7.73 22.48 -3.19
N LYS A 159 8.43 23.10 -2.23
CA LYS A 159 9.11 24.37 -2.45
C LYS A 159 10.28 24.20 -3.42
N VAL A 160 11.14 23.19 -3.21
CA VAL A 160 12.26 22.84 -4.10
C VAL A 160 11.75 22.48 -5.48
N TYR A 161 10.69 21.67 -5.57
CA TYR A 161 10.05 21.34 -6.85
C TYR A 161 9.66 22.59 -7.64
N ARG A 162 9.02 23.58 -6.99
CA ARG A 162 8.62 24.84 -7.62
C ARG A 162 9.77 25.74 -8.04
N LEU A 163 10.97 25.53 -7.49
CA LEU A 163 12.17 26.25 -7.90
C LEU A 163 12.78 25.62 -9.16
N HIS A 164 12.69 24.30 -9.31
CA HIS A 164 13.30 23.57 -10.42
C HIS A 164 12.36 23.37 -11.61
N HIS A 165 11.05 23.22 -11.36
CA HIS A 165 10.06 22.80 -12.35
C HIS A 165 8.80 23.65 -12.34
N GLU A 166 8.09 23.70 -13.47
CA GLU A 166 6.83 24.44 -13.61
C GLU A 166 5.69 23.73 -12.84
N PHE A 167 5.01 24.46 -11.96
CA PHE A 167 3.86 23.94 -11.21
C PHE A 167 2.56 24.17 -11.97
N ARG A 168 2.03 23.10 -12.55
CA ARG A 168 0.83 23.10 -13.39
C ARG A 168 -0.45 23.06 -12.57
N GLU A 169 -1.24 24.14 -12.62
CA GLU A 169 -2.55 24.20 -11.95
C GLU A 169 -3.71 23.68 -12.80
N ASP A 170 -3.50 23.50 -14.10
CA ASP A 170 -4.51 23.05 -15.06
C ASP A 170 -4.91 21.57 -14.88
N VAL A 171 -4.12 20.78 -14.14
CA VAL A 171 -4.44 19.39 -13.77
C VAL A 171 -5.37 19.28 -12.55
N LYS A 172 -5.69 20.41 -11.90
CA LYS A 172 -6.61 20.49 -10.76
C LYS A 172 -7.98 19.83 -10.99
N PRO A 173 -8.69 19.99 -12.12
CA PRO A 173 -9.98 19.32 -12.35
C PRO A 173 -9.87 17.80 -12.28
N ILE A 174 -8.80 17.21 -12.85
CA ILE A 174 -8.54 15.76 -12.77
C ILE A 174 -8.42 15.35 -11.31
N VAL A 175 -7.63 16.08 -10.52
CA VAL A 175 -7.41 15.81 -9.10
C VAL A 175 -8.68 15.94 -8.27
N ASP A 176 -9.51 16.95 -8.55
CA ASP A 176 -10.76 17.18 -7.84
C ASP A 176 -11.79 16.09 -8.12
N GLU A 177 -11.82 15.54 -9.34
CA GLU A 177 -12.62 14.36 -9.68
C GLU A 177 -12.17 13.12 -8.87
N VAL A 178 -10.85 12.83 -8.83
CA VAL A 178 -10.31 11.72 -8.03
C VAL A 178 -10.72 11.86 -6.55
N ARG A 179 -10.61 13.06 -6.00
CA ARG A 179 -10.97 13.34 -4.60
C ARG A 179 -12.44 13.16 -4.32
N HIS A 180 -13.29 13.61 -5.23
CA HIS A 180 -14.72 13.48 -5.11
C HIS A 180 -15.13 12.00 -5.15
N THR A 181 -14.53 11.21 -6.05
CA THR A 181 -14.71 9.77 -6.12
C THR A 181 -14.23 9.07 -4.84
N GLU A 182 -13.06 9.44 -4.30
CA GLU A 182 -12.55 8.89 -3.04
C GLU A 182 -13.51 9.17 -1.87
N ARG A 183 -14.07 10.38 -1.78
CA ARG A 183 -15.06 10.75 -0.75
C ARG A 183 -16.35 9.97 -0.89
N ARG A 184 -16.88 9.84 -2.11
CA ARG A 184 -18.10 9.06 -2.39
C ARG A 184 -17.92 7.60 -2.00
N VAL A 185 -16.82 6.98 -2.41
CA VAL A 185 -16.51 5.59 -2.04
C VAL A 185 -16.38 5.43 -0.53
N THR A 186 -15.71 6.37 0.15
CA THR A 186 -15.57 6.31 1.62
C THR A 186 -16.92 6.44 2.32
N ALA A 187 -17.82 7.31 1.82
CA ALA A 187 -19.17 7.46 2.36
C ALA A 187 -20.03 6.21 2.14
N ILE A 188 -20.00 5.63 0.93
CA ILE A 188 -20.68 4.37 0.61
C ILE A 188 -20.17 3.25 1.50
N TYR A 189 -18.86 3.17 1.74
CA TYR A 189 -18.28 2.20 2.65
C TYR A 189 -18.80 2.35 4.09
N ALA A 190 -18.82 3.57 4.62
CA ALA A 190 -19.32 3.83 5.97
C ALA A 190 -20.79 3.43 6.11
N LEU A 191 -21.62 3.78 5.12
CA LEU A 191 -23.03 3.39 5.08
C LEU A 191 -23.20 1.87 4.98
N GLY A 192 -22.40 1.21 4.16
CA GLY A 192 -22.41 -0.24 4.02
C GLY A 192 -22.10 -0.97 5.33
N VAL A 193 -21.12 -0.50 6.10
CA VAL A 193 -20.80 -1.07 7.42
C VAL A 193 -21.97 -0.92 8.39
N VAL A 194 -22.61 0.26 8.43
CA VAL A 194 -23.80 0.48 9.28
C VAL A 194 -24.94 -0.45 8.86
N ALA A 195 -25.18 -0.62 7.56
CA ALA A 195 -26.22 -1.50 7.05
C ALA A 195 -26.00 -2.97 7.45
N VAL A 196 -24.75 -3.46 7.38
CA VAL A 196 -24.41 -4.83 7.82
C VAL A 196 -24.73 -5.01 9.30
N ILE A 197 -24.35 -4.05 10.15
CA ILE A 197 -24.63 -4.10 11.60
C ILE A 197 -26.14 -4.18 11.86
N VAL A 198 -26.94 -3.35 11.19
CA VAL A 198 -28.40 -3.35 11.33
C VAL A 198 -29.00 -4.69 10.90
N VAL A 199 -28.59 -5.23 9.75
CA VAL A 199 -29.07 -6.52 9.23
C VAL A 199 -28.72 -7.66 10.19
N THR A 200 -27.51 -7.66 10.75
CA THR A 200 -27.07 -8.68 11.72
C THR A 200 -27.85 -8.64 13.03
N VAL A 201 -28.36 -7.47 13.44
CA VAL A 201 -29.16 -7.34 14.67
C VAL A 201 -30.62 -7.72 14.42
N MET A 202 -31.16 -7.42 13.24
CA MET A 202 -32.58 -7.62 12.93
C MET A 202 -32.92 -9.03 12.43
N ILE A 203 -31.98 -9.73 11.80
CA ILE A 203 -32.24 -11.03 11.15
C ILE A 203 -31.58 -12.16 11.94
N SER A 204 -32.40 -13.07 12.47
CA SER A 204 -31.94 -14.25 13.22
C SER A 204 -31.61 -15.45 12.31
N ASN A 205 -32.00 -15.42 11.03
CA ASN A 205 -31.78 -16.52 10.10
C ASN A 205 -30.35 -16.54 9.57
N PHE A 206 -29.59 -17.56 9.97
CA PHE A 206 -28.18 -17.75 9.61
C PHE A 206 -27.92 -17.76 8.10
N TRP A 207 -28.77 -18.43 7.30
CA TRP A 207 -28.56 -18.54 5.86
C TRP A 207 -28.72 -17.20 5.13
N VAL A 208 -29.70 -16.40 5.56
CA VAL A 208 -29.93 -15.05 5.02
C VAL A 208 -28.74 -14.15 5.35
N LEU A 209 -28.22 -14.26 6.58
CA LEU A 209 -27.06 -13.51 7.04
C LEU A 209 -25.78 -13.88 6.26
N LEU A 210 -25.58 -15.16 5.98
CA LEU A 210 -24.45 -15.67 5.18
C LEU A 210 -24.50 -15.14 3.74
N ILE A 211 -25.67 -15.17 3.10
CA ILE A 211 -25.85 -14.65 1.73
C ILE A 211 -25.62 -13.12 1.71
N ALA A 212 -26.17 -12.39 2.67
CA ALA A 212 -25.97 -10.95 2.80
C ALA A 212 -24.49 -10.59 3.01
N PHE A 213 -23.77 -11.37 3.81
CA PHE A 213 -22.33 -11.19 4.04
C PHE A 213 -21.51 -11.44 2.76
N LEU A 214 -21.81 -12.50 2.00
CA LEU A 214 -21.15 -12.78 0.72
C LEU A 214 -21.40 -11.66 -0.30
N PHE A 215 -22.64 -11.17 -0.39
CA PHE A 215 -22.97 -10.03 -1.26
C PHE A 215 -22.19 -8.78 -0.86
N PHE A 216 -22.12 -8.48 0.45
CA PHE A 216 -21.35 -7.37 0.98
C PHE A 216 -19.85 -7.48 0.66
N MET A 217 -19.26 -8.67 0.81
CA MET A 217 -17.86 -8.95 0.46
C MET A 217 -17.58 -8.70 -1.02
N PHE A 218 -18.50 -9.09 -1.91
CA PHE A 218 -18.35 -8.86 -3.34
C PHE A 218 -18.46 -7.37 -3.68
N ALA A 219 -19.48 -6.68 -3.16
CA ALA A 219 -19.66 -5.24 -3.32
C ALA A 219 -18.45 -4.45 -2.79
N PHE A 220 -17.89 -4.87 -1.65
CA PHE A 220 -16.72 -4.24 -1.06
C PHE A 220 -15.46 -4.40 -1.93
N ASN A 221 -15.21 -5.60 -2.46
CA ASN A 221 -14.10 -5.82 -3.40
C ASN A 221 -14.24 -4.96 -4.65
N TYR A 222 -15.45 -4.87 -5.22
CA TYR A 222 -15.72 -4.00 -6.36
C TYR A 222 -15.43 -2.52 -6.01
N LEU A 223 -15.85 -2.06 -4.83
CA LEU A 223 -15.64 -0.69 -4.39
C LEU A 223 -14.15 -0.35 -4.18
N LEU A 224 -13.37 -1.30 -3.64
CA LEU A 224 -11.91 -1.16 -3.51
C LEU A 224 -11.23 -1.05 -4.88
N HIS A 225 -11.64 -1.89 -5.83
CA HIS A 225 -11.13 -1.84 -7.20
C HIS A 225 -11.49 -0.52 -7.90
N TYR A 226 -12.73 -0.05 -7.74
CA TYR A 226 -13.19 1.23 -8.28
C TYR A 226 -12.39 2.41 -7.71
N ARG A 227 -12.09 2.39 -6.40
CA ARG A 227 -11.23 3.41 -5.77
C ARG A 227 -9.80 3.38 -6.31
N ALA A 228 -9.22 2.20 -6.53
CA ALA A 228 -7.89 2.08 -7.10
C ALA A 228 -7.85 2.66 -8.53
N ASN A 229 -8.90 2.39 -9.31
CA ASN A 229 -9.03 2.89 -10.67
C ASN A 229 -9.21 4.41 -10.75
N ALA A 230 -9.74 5.05 -9.71
CA ALA A 230 -9.91 6.50 -9.69
C ALA A 230 -8.58 7.28 -9.81
N VAL A 231 -7.43 6.66 -9.51
CA VAL A 231 -6.10 7.30 -9.62
C VAL A 231 -5.51 7.16 -11.02
N ILE A 232 -6.04 6.27 -11.87
CA ILE A 232 -5.53 5.99 -13.22
C ILE A 232 -5.38 7.27 -14.08
N PRO A 233 -6.34 8.22 -14.10
CA PRO A 233 -6.18 9.44 -14.90
C PRO A 233 -4.96 10.27 -14.54
N MET A 234 -4.54 10.27 -13.27
CA MET A 234 -3.30 10.94 -12.86
C MET A 234 -2.07 10.21 -13.37
N ALA A 235 -2.06 8.88 -13.32
CA ALA A 235 -0.96 8.07 -13.83
C ALA A 235 -0.85 8.16 -15.37
N ALA A 236 -1.97 8.32 -16.07
CA ALA A 236 -2.02 8.50 -17.53
C ALA A 236 -1.27 9.76 -18.01
N LEU A 237 -1.19 10.82 -17.18
CA LEU A 237 -0.37 12.01 -17.49
C LEU A 237 1.10 11.64 -17.73
N LEU A 238 1.65 10.73 -16.91
CA LEU A 238 3.00 10.24 -17.12
C LEU A 238 3.04 9.12 -18.17
N TYR A 239 2.19 8.11 -18.03
CA TYR A 239 2.34 6.87 -18.79
C TYR A 239 1.89 6.98 -20.24
N GLU A 240 0.83 7.77 -20.52
CA GLU A 240 0.28 7.93 -21.87
C GLU A 240 0.70 9.26 -22.50
N GLN A 241 0.65 10.36 -21.75
CA GLN A 241 0.96 11.70 -22.28
C GLN A 241 2.46 12.07 -22.18
N CYS A 242 3.28 11.25 -21.50
CA CYS A 242 4.70 11.52 -21.29
C CYS A 242 4.95 12.92 -20.70
N ASP A 243 4.07 13.38 -19.80
CA ASP A 243 4.16 14.68 -19.14
C ASP A 243 4.43 14.50 -17.63
N PRO A 244 5.72 14.38 -17.24
CA PRO A 244 6.08 14.22 -15.84
C PRO A 244 5.82 15.49 -15.00
N GLU A 245 5.80 16.70 -15.59
CA GLU A 245 5.50 17.96 -14.88
C GLU A 245 4.02 18.00 -14.45
N ALA A 246 3.11 17.70 -15.39
CA ALA A 246 1.68 17.60 -15.12
C ALA A 246 1.40 16.51 -14.07
N CYS A 247 2.04 15.35 -14.20
CA CYS A 247 1.89 14.25 -13.27
C CYS A 247 2.37 14.61 -11.84
N ALA A 248 3.58 15.16 -11.70
CA ALA A 248 4.11 15.58 -10.40
C ALA A 248 3.23 16.66 -9.76
N SER A 249 2.81 17.66 -10.54
CA SER A 249 1.89 18.72 -10.10
C SER A 249 0.55 18.15 -9.62
N ALA A 250 -0.02 17.18 -10.35
CA ALA A 250 -1.24 16.48 -9.96
C ALA A 250 -1.07 15.74 -8.63
N VAL A 251 0.07 15.06 -8.42
CA VAL A 251 0.37 14.36 -7.16
C VAL A 251 0.48 15.32 -5.98
N PHE A 252 1.17 16.45 -6.14
CA PHE A 252 1.24 17.49 -5.09
C PHE A 252 -0.13 18.08 -4.77
N LEU A 253 -0.91 18.42 -5.80
CA LEU A 253 -2.27 18.92 -5.64
C LEU A 253 -3.13 17.90 -4.91
N TYR A 254 -3.07 16.62 -5.29
CA TYR A 254 -3.82 15.54 -4.66
C TYR A 254 -3.43 15.34 -3.19
N SER A 255 -2.14 15.45 -2.89
CA SER A 255 -1.55 15.29 -1.56
C SER A 255 -1.85 16.45 -0.59
N LYS A 256 -2.19 17.63 -1.10
CA LYS A 256 -2.43 18.83 -0.29
C LYS A 256 -3.81 18.84 0.36
N ARG A 257 -3.90 18.75 1.69
CA ARG A 257 -5.17 18.85 2.44
C ARG A 257 -5.19 20.12 3.30
N GLY A 258 -5.80 21.18 2.78
CA GLY A 258 -5.79 22.49 3.43
C GLY A 258 -4.39 23.10 3.45
N ARG A 259 -3.88 23.47 4.64
CA ARG A 259 -2.52 24.02 4.83
C ARG A 259 -1.43 22.96 4.98
N ARG A 260 -1.79 21.68 5.06
CA ARG A 260 -0.83 20.58 5.29
C ARG A 260 -0.67 19.76 4.03
N LEU A 261 0.57 19.57 3.58
CA LEU A 261 0.91 18.58 2.57
C LEU A 261 1.16 17.24 3.26
N LYS A 262 0.53 16.18 2.74
CA LYS A 262 0.88 14.81 3.08
C LYS A 262 1.06 14.03 1.78
N LEU A 263 2.29 13.73 1.39
CA LEU A 263 2.60 13.06 0.14
C LEU A 263 1.86 11.73 0.02
N ARG A 264 1.13 11.59 -1.08
CA ARG A 264 0.44 10.40 -1.55
C ARG A 264 1.02 10.03 -2.91
N GLN A 265 0.93 8.77 -3.31
CA GLN A 265 1.44 8.30 -4.61
C GLN A 265 2.94 8.67 -4.82
N GLN A 266 3.76 8.51 -3.79
CA GLN A 266 5.20 8.83 -3.82
C GLN A 266 5.96 8.06 -4.92
N THR A 267 5.52 6.85 -5.27
CA THR A 267 6.07 6.08 -6.40
C THR A 267 5.92 6.84 -7.72
N LEU A 268 4.72 7.37 -7.99
CA LEU A 268 4.42 8.11 -9.22
C LEU A 268 5.16 9.46 -9.24
N LEU A 269 5.27 10.12 -8.08
CA LEU A 269 6.05 11.35 -7.94
C LEU A 269 7.54 11.10 -8.19
N ALA A 270 8.14 10.08 -7.57
CA ALA A 270 9.54 9.73 -7.77
C ALA A 270 9.84 9.38 -9.23
N GLN A 271 8.98 8.58 -9.88
CA GLN A 271 9.09 8.32 -11.32
C GLN A 271 9.04 9.60 -12.16
N SER A 272 8.12 10.51 -11.84
CA SER A 272 8.02 11.79 -12.55
C SER A 272 9.29 12.62 -12.39
N LEU A 273 9.86 12.68 -11.17
CA LEU A 273 11.10 13.41 -10.88
C LEU A 273 12.33 12.80 -11.58
N ILE A 274 12.42 11.46 -11.64
CA ILE A 274 13.43 10.75 -12.42
C ILE A 274 13.38 11.18 -13.89
N TYR A 275 12.18 11.23 -14.48
CA TYR A 275 12.00 11.65 -15.88
C TYR A 275 12.02 13.18 -16.08
N LEU A 276 12.12 13.96 -15.01
CA LEU A 276 12.45 15.39 -15.02
C LEU A 276 13.94 15.66 -14.83
N ASP A 277 14.75 14.60 -14.67
CA ASP A 277 16.19 14.70 -14.41
C ASP A 277 16.52 15.32 -13.04
N ASP A 278 15.63 15.16 -12.06
CA ASP A 278 15.80 15.66 -10.69
C ASP A 278 15.93 14.49 -9.70
N ALA A 279 17.07 13.81 -9.80
CA ALA A 279 17.36 12.59 -9.04
C ALA A 279 17.49 12.86 -7.53
N GLU A 280 18.04 14.01 -7.14
CA GLU A 280 18.17 14.41 -5.73
C GLU A 280 16.79 14.57 -5.08
N LEU A 281 15.88 15.32 -5.74
CA LEU A 281 14.53 15.48 -5.22
C LEU A 281 13.74 14.17 -5.24
N ALA A 282 14.00 13.28 -6.21
CA ALA A 282 13.43 11.93 -6.23
C ALA A 282 13.92 11.11 -5.02
N GLN A 283 15.20 11.23 -4.66
CA GLN A 283 15.80 10.59 -3.47
C GLN A 283 15.08 11.04 -2.19
N ASP A 284 14.88 12.35 -2.01
CA ASP A 284 14.18 12.92 -0.84
C ASP A 284 12.75 12.39 -0.69
N VAL A 285 12.03 12.26 -1.82
CA VAL A 285 10.69 11.66 -1.84
C VAL A 285 10.75 10.18 -1.43
N LEU A 286 11.74 9.43 -1.91
CA LEU A 286 11.89 7.99 -1.62
C LEU A 286 12.35 7.71 -0.19
N ILE A 287 13.16 8.58 0.43
CA ILE A 287 13.56 8.45 1.85
C ILE A 287 12.32 8.41 2.76
N THR A 288 11.28 9.19 2.41
CA THR A 288 10.01 9.23 3.17
C THR A 288 8.98 8.19 2.71
N TYR A 289 9.33 7.29 1.79
CA TYR A 289 8.42 6.31 1.22
C TYR A 289 8.01 5.21 2.22
N PRO A 290 6.70 4.90 2.37
CA PRO A 290 6.21 3.94 3.35
C PRO A 290 6.39 2.50 2.86
N ARG A 291 7.39 1.85 3.44
CA ARG A 291 7.76 0.45 3.23
C ARG A 291 6.87 -0.51 4.03
N LYS A 292 5.62 -0.70 3.61
CA LYS A 292 4.59 -1.41 4.38
C LYS A 292 4.60 -2.92 4.19
N ASP A 293 4.97 -3.37 3.01
CA ASP A 293 4.91 -4.75 2.55
C ASP A 293 6.06 -5.06 1.57
N GLN A 294 6.21 -6.33 1.19
CA GLN A 294 7.31 -6.76 0.33
C GLN A 294 7.23 -6.14 -1.08
N ALA A 295 6.02 -5.94 -1.60
CA ALA A 295 5.83 -5.27 -2.89
C ALA A 295 6.28 -3.80 -2.84
N SER A 296 5.88 -3.04 -1.81
CA SER A 296 6.37 -1.66 -1.65
C SER A 296 7.86 -1.59 -1.41
N MET A 297 8.45 -2.55 -0.67
CA MET A 297 9.91 -2.64 -0.51
C MET A 297 10.63 -2.85 -1.83
N LEU A 298 10.15 -3.76 -2.67
CA LEU A 298 10.75 -4.02 -3.98
C LEU A 298 10.66 -2.78 -4.88
N GLN A 299 9.48 -2.14 -4.90
CA GLN A 299 9.27 -0.91 -5.65
C GLN A 299 10.21 0.22 -5.20
N TYR A 300 10.44 0.34 -3.90
CA TYR A 300 11.38 1.30 -3.33
C TYR A 300 12.80 1.08 -3.85
N TRP A 301 13.31 -0.16 -3.80
CA TRP A 301 14.68 -0.46 -4.25
C TRP A 301 14.84 -0.33 -5.75
N SER A 302 13.82 -0.68 -6.54
CA SER A 302 13.80 -0.48 -7.98
C SER A 302 13.92 1.01 -8.36
N LEU A 303 13.12 1.87 -7.71
CA LEU A 303 13.19 3.31 -7.95
C LEU A 303 14.47 3.94 -7.40
N MET A 304 14.94 3.51 -6.22
CA MET A 304 16.19 4.02 -5.64
C MET A 304 17.39 3.64 -6.51
N ALA A 305 17.44 2.42 -7.04
CA ALA A 305 18.47 2.02 -8.00
C ALA A 305 18.49 2.92 -9.25
N TYR A 306 17.33 3.34 -9.75
CA TYR A 306 17.29 4.29 -10.85
C TYR A 306 17.91 5.64 -10.43
N VAL A 307 17.53 6.15 -9.24
CA VAL A 307 18.08 7.39 -8.69
C VAL A 307 19.60 7.31 -8.51
N ASP A 308 20.11 6.24 -7.88
CA ASP A 308 21.53 6.03 -7.65
C ASP A 308 22.31 5.95 -8.97
N TYR A 309 21.73 5.33 -10.01
CA TYR A 309 22.29 5.34 -11.36
C TYR A 309 22.39 6.78 -11.94
N LEU A 310 21.37 7.61 -11.76
CA LEU A 310 21.40 9.01 -12.22
C LEU A 310 22.41 9.87 -11.43
N LEU A 311 22.57 9.60 -10.14
CA LEU A 311 23.57 10.23 -9.27
C LEU A 311 24.99 9.67 -9.48
N LYS A 312 25.14 8.60 -10.26
CA LYS A 312 26.39 7.87 -10.53
C LYS A 312 27.03 7.29 -9.26
N ASP A 313 26.22 6.84 -8.31
CA ASP A 313 26.66 6.18 -7.09
C ASP A 313 26.62 4.64 -7.26
N ASP A 314 27.76 4.06 -7.62
CA ASP A 314 27.87 2.61 -7.90
C ASP A 314 27.67 1.77 -6.63
N ASP A 315 28.24 2.20 -5.50
CA ASP A 315 28.15 1.49 -4.22
C ASP A 315 26.70 1.42 -3.73
N ALA A 316 25.95 2.53 -3.85
CA ALA A 316 24.54 2.57 -3.51
C ALA A 316 23.70 1.69 -4.46
N LEU A 317 24.01 1.71 -5.76
CA LEU A 317 23.32 0.91 -6.76
C LEU A 317 23.49 -0.60 -6.52
N GLN A 318 24.70 -1.06 -6.20
CA GLN A 318 24.96 -2.46 -5.83
C GLN A 318 24.19 -2.86 -4.56
N ARG A 319 24.17 -1.98 -3.55
CA ARG A 319 23.38 -2.22 -2.33
C ARG A 319 21.89 -2.36 -2.63
N CYS A 320 21.35 -1.54 -3.53
CA CYS A 320 19.96 -1.64 -3.97
C CYS A 320 19.66 -3.02 -4.58
N LYS A 321 20.57 -3.57 -5.40
CA LYS A 321 20.45 -4.92 -5.95
C LYS A 321 20.46 -6.00 -4.87
N GLU A 322 21.40 -5.94 -3.94
CA GLU A 322 21.49 -6.91 -2.84
C GLU A 322 20.24 -6.91 -1.96
N GLU A 323 19.73 -5.73 -1.61
CA GLU A 323 18.53 -5.59 -0.79
C GLU A 323 17.27 -6.02 -1.56
N ALA A 324 17.17 -5.72 -2.85
CA ALA A 324 16.08 -6.21 -3.70
C ALA A 324 16.08 -7.74 -3.83
N ALA A 325 17.26 -8.38 -3.88
CA ALA A 325 17.38 -9.83 -4.00
C ALA A 325 16.87 -10.57 -2.75
N LYS A 326 16.97 -9.94 -1.57
CA LYS A 326 16.46 -10.49 -0.30
C LYS A 326 14.93 -10.50 -0.21
N ILE A 327 14.22 -9.78 -1.09
CA ILE A 327 12.77 -9.60 -1.00
C ILE A 327 12.02 -10.72 -1.74
N GLN A 328 11.39 -11.61 -0.99
CA GLN A 328 10.56 -12.66 -1.60
C GLN A 328 9.10 -12.22 -1.72
N LEU A 329 8.61 -11.98 -2.94
CA LEU A 329 7.20 -11.66 -3.17
C LEU A 329 6.31 -12.91 -3.01
N ARG A 330 5.38 -12.85 -2.05
CA ARG A 330 4.45 -13.95 -1.72
C ARG A 330 3.24 -14.04 -2.67
N TYR A 331 3.48 -14.00 -3.99
CA TYR A 331 2.46 -14.15 -5.04
C TYR A 331 2.68 -15.41 -5.91
N GLY A 332 3.34 -16.44 -5.37
CA GLY A 332 3.69 -17.64 -6.11
C GLY A 332 4.58 -17.34 -7.32
N ARG A 333 4.36 -18.03 -8.44
CA ARG A 333 5.15 -17.86 -9.68
C ARG A 333 5.14 -16.42 -10.21
N THR A 334 4.01 -15.72 -10.08
CA THR A 334 3.89 -14.31 -10.49
C THR A 334 4.79 -13.41 -9.65
N GLY A 335 4.90 -13.68 -8.35
CA GLY A 335 5.79 -12.92 -7.46
C GLY A 335 7.25 -13.09 -7.84
N VAL A 336 7.67 -14.32 -8.14
CA VAL A 336 9.04 -14.60 -8.61
C VAL A 336 9.32 -13.90 -9.95
N MET A 337 8.35 -13.90 -10.86
CA MET A 337 8.48 -13.22 -12.15
C MET A 337 8.67 -11.71 -11.97
N ILE A 338 7.83 -11.04 -11.17
CA ILE A 338 7.94 -9.61 -10.88
C ILE A 338 9.29 -9.30 -10.25
N GLN A 339 9.71 -10.06 -9.23
CA GLN A 339 11.01 -9.86 -8.60
C GLN A 339 12.15 -10.01 -9.61
N SER A 340 12.09 -11.03 -10.48
CA SER A 340 13.12 -11.26 -11.48
C SER A 340 13.21 -10.15 -12.53
N GLU A 341 12.08 -9.52 -12.87
CA GLU A 341 12.03 -8.40 -13.81
C GLU A 341 12.62 -7.13 -13.20
N GLU A 342 12.28 -6.82 -11.95
CA GLU A 342 12.85 -5.68 -11.22
C GLU A 342 14.36 -5.87 -11.00
N LEU A 343 14.81 -7.07 -10.61
CA LEU A 343 16.24 -7.37 -10.47
C LEU A 343 16.99 -7.26 -11.79
N ARG A 344 16.38 -7.67 -12.91
CA ARG A 344 16.98 -7.51 -14.25
C ARG A 344 17.10 -6.03 -14.61
N SER A 345 16.12 -5.21 -14.26
CA SER A 345 16.16 -3.75 -14.47
C SER A 345 17.31 -3.11 -13.69
N ILE A 346 17.45 -3.45 -12.41
CA ILE A 346 18.55 -2.95 -11.57
C ILE A 346 19.91 -3.42 -12.11
N GLN A 347 20.03 -4.71 -12.46
CA GLN A 347 21.25 -5.25 -13.06
C GLN A 347 21.63 -4.50 -14.33
N ASN A 348 20.65 -4.21 -15.19
CA ASN A 348 20.90 -3.49 -16.42
C ASN A 348 21.43 -2.06 -16.19
N LYS A 349 21.06 -1.39 -15.09
CA LYS A 349 21.64 -0.09 -14.72
C LYS A 349 23.10 -0.22 -14.26
N ILE A 350 23.44 -1.29 -13.54
CA ILE A 350 24.82 -1.63 -13.17
C ILE A 350 25.64 -1.92 -14.43
N ASP A 351 25.11 -2.73 -15.34
CA ASP A 351 25.77 -3.07 -16.61
C ASP A 351 26.02 -1.82 -17.45
N LEU A 352 25.09 -0.85 -17.45
CA LEU A 352 25.30 0.46 -18.09
C LEU A 352 26.44 1.27 -17.45
N MET A 353 26.59 1.23 -16.12
CA MET A 353 27.70 1.91 -15.43
C MET A 353 29.05 1.25 -15.73
N ASN A 354 29.06 -0.08 -15.84
CA ASN A 354 30.24 -0.87 -16.16
C ASN A 354 30.63 -0.82 -17.66
N GLY A 355 29.78 -0.26 -18.52
CA GLY A 355 30.03 -0.19 -19.96
C GLY A 355 29.74 -1.50 -20.72
N GLU A 356 28.91 -2.40 -20.16
CA GLU A 356 28.50 -3.66 -20.78
C GLU A 356 27.38 -3.45 -21.82
N LEU A 357 27.69 -2.68 -22.86
CA LEU A 357 26.73 -2.14 -23.82
C LEU A 357 25.94 -3.21 -24.59
N ASN A 358 26.58 -4.34 -24.92
CA ASN A 358 25.95 -5.45 -25.64
C ASN A 358 24.80 -6.09 -24.84
N VAL A 359 24.99 -6.27 -23.53
CA VAL A 359 23.96 -6.81 -22.63
C VAL A 359 22.83 -5.80 -22.51
N CYS A 360 23.18 -4.53 -22.32
CA CYS A 360 22.22 -3.44 -22.16
C CYS A 360 21.33 -3.26 -23.40
N ARG A 361 21.93 -3.33 -24.59
CA ARG A 361 21.21 -3.22 -25.87
C ARG A 361 20.14 -4.30 -25.99
N LYS A 362 20.47 -5.56 -25.66
CA LYS A 362 19.51 -6.69 -25.68
C LYS A 362 18.36 -6.45 -24.71
N TYR A 363 18.66 -6.00 -23.50
CA TYR A 363 17.64 -5.68 -22.49
C TYR A 363 16.68 -4.60 -22.98
N TYR A 364 17.18 -3.45 -23.46
CA TYR A 364 16.30 -2.36 -23.89
C TYR A 364 15.52 -2.67 -25.17
N LEU A 365 16.06 -3.49 -26.08
CA LEU A 365 15.30 -3.99 -27.23
C LEU A 365 14.14 -4.89 -26.81
N GLU A 366 14.36 -5.76 -25.82
CA GLU A 366 13.29 -6.59 -25.24
C GLU A 366 12.25 -5.74 -24.52
N ALA A 367 12.69 -4.76 -23.72
CA ALA A 367 11.82 -3.82 -23.02
C ALA A 367 10.97 -3.01 -24.00
N TYR A 368 11.57 -2.52 -25.09
CA TYR A 368 10.86 -1.79 -26.15
C TYR A 368 9.76 -2.64 -26.79
N ARG A 369 10.02 -3.93 -27.07
CA ARG A 369 9.02 -4.85 -27.65
C ARG A 369 7.86 -5.15 -26.69
N LYS A 370 8.14 -5.20 -25.39
CA LYS A 370 7.14 -5.49 -24.34
C LYS A 370 6.37 -4.24 -23.87
N ALA A 371 6.87 -3.05 -24.19
CA ALA A 371 6.33 -1.79 -23.73
C ALA A 371 4.87 -1.58 -24.14
N LYS A 372 3.99 -1.49 -23.13
CA LYS A 372 2.55 -1.23 -23.32
C LYS A 372 2.26 0.26 -23.38
N PHE A 373 3.08 1.07 -22.72
CA PHE A 373 2.86 2.50 -22.60
C PHE A 373 3.92 3.31 -23.36
N PRO A 374 3.55 4.48 -23.93
CA PRO A 374 4.48 5.39 -24.57
C PRO A 374 5.71 5.71 -23.74
N PHE A 375 5.56 5.98 -22.43
CA PHE A 375 6.70 6.35 -21.58
C PHE A 375 7.80 5.27 -21.54
N GLN A 376 7.41 3.99 -21.53
CA GLN A 376 8.35 2.86 -21.54
C GLN A 376 9.09 2.76 -22.87
N ARG A 377 8.40 3.07 -23.97
CA ARG A 377 9.00 3.11 -25.32
C ARG A 377 10.01 4.24 -25.43
N VAL A 378 9.70 5.41 -24.86
CA VAL A 378 10.59 6.56 -24.82
C VAL A 378 11.84 6.24 -24.00
N ASP A 379 11.68 5.69 -22.81
CA ASP A 379 12.78 5.27 -21.93
C ASP A 379 13.71 4.28 -22.64
N ALA A 380 13.15 3.20 -23.20
CA ALA A 380 13.94 2.21 -23.93
C ALA A 380 14.60 2.80 -25.19
N SER A 381 13.90 3.63 -25.96
CA SER A 381 14.45 4.27 -27.16
C SER A 381 15.63 5.18 -26.82
N TYR A 382 15.53 5.95 -25.73
CA TYR A 382 16.60 6.83 -25.30
C TYR A 382 17.89 6.07 -25.01
N TYR A 383 17.82 4.97 -24.25
CA TYR A 383 19.00 4.16 -23.96
C TYR A 383 19.52 3.38 -25.15
N ILE A 384 18.66 2.87 -26.05
CA ILE A 384 19.12 2.26 -27.30
C ILE A 384 19.88 3.29 -28.16
N GLY A 385 19.34 4.52 -28.27
CA GLY A 385 19.98 5.61 -28.98
C GLY A 385 21.33 5.98 -28.37
N LEU A 386 21.41 6.09 -27.04
CA LEU A 386 22.65 6.38 -26.31
C LEU A 386 23.72 5.30 -26.54
N ILE A 387 23.35 4.02 -26.40
CA ILE A 387 24.26 2.90 -26.65
C ILE A 387 24.77 2.91 -28.10
N SER A 388 23.86 3.11 -29.06
CA SER A 388 24.21 3.15 -30.48
C SER A 388 25.11 4.33 -30.83
N PHE A 389 24.91 5.47 -30.17
CA PHE A 389 25.79 6.63 -30.33
C PHE A 389 27.20 6.36 -29.81
N VAL A 390 27.32 5.69 -28.66
CA VAL A 390 28.62 5.31 -28.07
C VAL A 390 29.34 4.25 -28.90
N GLU A 391 28.59 3.32 -29.51
CA GLU A 391 29.12 2.31 -30.43
C GLU A 391 29.31 2.84 -31.88
N GLU A 392 29.16 4.15 -32.09
CA GLU A 392 29.34 4.84 -33.39
C GLU A 392 28.38 4.38 -34.51
N ASP A 393 27.29 3.69 -34.16
CA ASP A 393 26.17 3.37 -35.05
C ASP A 393 25.21 4.57 -35.10
N TYR A 394 25.68 5.65 -35.71
CA TYR A 394 24.96 6.92 -35.80
C TYR A 394 23.62 6.85 -36.55
N PRO A 395 23.46 6.07 -37.65
CA PRO A 395 22.16 5.91 -38.30
C PRO A 395 21.12 5.31 -37.35
N LEU A 396 21.49 4.26 -36.61
CA LEU A 396 20.59 3.64 -35.63
C LEU A 396 20.32 4.58 -34.45
N ALA A 397 21.36 5.27 -33.95
CA ALA A 397 21.23 6.26 -32.88
C ALA A 397 20.24 7.36 -33.26
N LYS A 398 20.38 7.92 -34.47
CA LYS A 398 19.49 8.95 -35.02
C LYS A 398 18.03 8.49 -35.02
N MET A 399 17.75 7.32 -35.58
CA MET A 399 16.39 6.77 -35.63
C MET A 399 15.75 6.65 -34.22
N TYR A 400 16.49 6.18 -33.22
CA TYR A 400 15.94 6.04 -31.87
C TYR A 400 15.81 7.38 -31.14
N PHE A 401 16.71 8.33 -31.35
CA PHE A 401 16.56 9.68 -30.80
C PHE A 401 15.38 10.43 -31.42
N GLU A 402 15.12 10.26 -32.73
CA GLU A 402 13.92 10.81 -33.38
C GLU A 402 12.64 10.26 -32.74
N LYS A 403 12.59 8.94 -32.47
CA LYS A 403 11.46 8.33 -31.73
C LYS A 403 11.26 8.90 -30.33
N VAL A 404 12.36 9.20 -29.62
CA VAL A 404 12.27 9.87 -28.30
C VAL A 404 11.64 11.24 -28.45
N THR A 405 12.02 12.02 -29.46
CA THR A 405 11.44 13.35 -29.68
C THR A 405 9.97 13.31 -30.12
N GLU A 406 9.57 12.28 -30.87
CA GLU A 406 8.19 12.09 -31.33
C GLU A 406 7.25 11.70 -30.18
N LEU A 407 7.69 10.79 -29.31
CA LEU A 407 6.84 10.18 -28.28
C LEU A 407 7.01 10.77 -26.88
N GLY A 408 8.14 11.43 -26.60
CA GLY A 408 8.57 11.79 -25.25
C GLY A 408 7.93 13.04 -24.66
N ASN A 409 7.26 13.86 -25.45
CA ASN A 409 6.60 15.11 -25.03
C ASN A 409 7.48 15.97 -24.10
N LYS A 410 7.20 16.00 -22.79
CA LYS A 410 7.90 16.82 -21.80
C LYS A 410 8.97 16.07 -20.99
N MET A 411 9.22 14.79 -21.26
CA MET A 411 10.28 14.05 -20.59
C MET A 411 11.67 14.68 -20.85
N SER A 412 12.54 14.67 -19.84
CA SER A 412 13.90 15.23 -19.93
C SER A 412 14.74 14.61 -21.06
N PHE A 413 14.43 13.38 -21.44
CA PHE A 413 15.05 12.66 -22.55
C PHE A 413 14.86 13.35 -23.89
N VAL A 414 13.77 14.10 -24.11
CA VAL A 414 13.53 14.83 -25.38
C VAL A 414 14.60 15.88 -25.61
N LYS A 415 14.84 16.74 -24.61
CA LYS A 415 15.88 17.79 -24.69
C LYS A 415 17.27 17.19 -24.86
N ARG A 416 17.54 16.03 -24.23
CA ARG A 416 18.83 15.32 -24.36
C ARG A 416 18.99 14.70 -25.74
N ALA A 417 17.96 14.02 -26.24
CA ALA A 417 17.95 13.41 -27.57
C ALA A 417 18.13 14.45 -28.67
N GLN A 418 17.48 15.61 -28.57
CA GLN A 418 17.67 16.74 -29.50
C GLN A 418 19.14 17.18 -29.58
N LYS A 419 19.82 17.33 -28.43
CA LYS A 419 21.26 17.64 -28.41
C LYS A 419 22.13 16.58 -29.07
N TYR A 420 21.77 15.30 -28.95
CA TYR A 420 22.50 14.23 -29.65
C TYR A 420 22.21 14.24 -31.16
N LEU A 421 20.97 14.52 -31.57
CA LEU A 421 20.62 14.68 -32.99
C LEU A 421 21.38 15.84 -33.63
N GLU A 422 21.48 16.98 -32.96
CA GLU A 422 22.27 18.13 -33.41
C GLU A 422 23.75 17.75 -33.59
N LYS A 423 24.33 16.98 -32.66
CA LYS A 423 25.70 16.47 -32.76
C LYS A 423 25.87 15.53 -33.97
N ILE A 424 24.94 14.61 -34.18
CA ILE A 424 24.96 13.69 -35.34
C ILE A 424 24.89 14.47 -36.65
N GLN A 425 24.03 15.48 -36.73
CA GLN A 425 23.91 16.34 -37.91
C GLN A 425 25.17 17.17 -38.17
N GLY A 426 25.78 17.70 -37.11
CA GLY A 426 27.03 18.47 -37.19
C GLY A 426 28.27 17.63 -37.53
N MET A 427 28.19 16.30 -37.44
CA MET A 427 29.29 15.40 -37.78
C MET A 427 29.47 15.16 -39.29
N HIS A 428 28.66 15.78 -40.18
CA HIS A 428 28.71 15.55 -41.64
C HIS A 428 28.85 14.07 -41.98
N ILE A 429 27.97 13.24 -41.42
CA ILE A 429 27.86 11.84 -41.83
C ILE A 429 27.14 11.87 -43.18
N ASP A 430 27.89 12.14 -44.23
CA ASP A 430 27.41 12.07 -45.60
C ASP A 430 26.78 10.71 -45.81
N THR A 431 25.53 10.75 -46.25
CA THR A 431 24.80 9.61 -46.80
C THR A 431 25.44 9.19 -48.11
N ASP A 432 26.62 8.56 -48.04
CA ASP A 432 27.14 7.73 -49.12
C ASP A 432 26.49 6.34 -49.00
N MET A 433 25.18 6.31 -49.28
CA MET A 433 24.54 5.11 -49.83
C MET A 433 24.13 5.40 -51.26
N ASN A 434 25.13 5.66 -52.10
CA ASN A 434 25.04 5.27 -53.50
C ASN A 434 25.16 3.74 -53.55
N TYR A 435 24.03 3.05 -53.46
CA TYR A 435 23.93 1.75 -54.12
C TYR A 435 23.92 2.03 -55.62
N GLU A 436 25.08 1.85 -56.26
CA GLU A 436 25.23 1.84 -57.70
C GLU A 436 24.33 0.77 -58.33
N SER A 437 23.56 1.22 -59.34
CA SER A 437 22.90 0.52 -60.46
C SER A 437 22.09 -0.75 -60.21
#